data_AF-A0A378IXP9-F1
#
_entry.id   AF-A0A378IXP9-F1
#
_cell.length_a   1.000
_cell.length_b   1.000
_cell.length_c   1.000
_cell.angle_alpha   90.00
_cell.angle_beta   90.00
_cell.angle_gamma   90.00
#
_symmetry.space_group_name_H-M   'P 1'
#
loop_
_entity.id
_entity.type
_entity.pdbx_description
1 polymer ?
#
loop_
_entity_poly.entity_id
_entity_poly.type
_entity_poly.pdbx_seq_one_letter_code
_entity_poly.pdbx_strand_id
1 'polypeptide(L)'
;MFDSLPTELIVKICTCLGVKDDYEFSFTSKLAKELHQQRMQSRLATILAKPTTNQFMQFLNCIQDNAEDGLAILLDETCKKTLLEKRPKTLPHWMLGLAECQRDLVAILLKHDDYKNSLSPTEFRYLVRNYSDLAALVKNNNIAEPPESLPPPGKSARLRGC
;
A
#
# COMPACT_ATOMS: atom_id res chain seq x y z
N MET A 1 8.79 -14.22 -1.27
CA MET A 1 7.52 -13.90 -1.97
C MET A 1 6.60 -13.28 -0.92
N PHE A 2 5.27 -13.32 -1.00
CA PHE A 2 4.35 -12.81 0.04
C PHE A 2 4.42 -13.65 1.34
N ASP A 3 5.61 -13.76 1.91
CA ASP A 3 5.98 -14.77 2.91
C ASP A 3 5.43 -14.41 4.29
N SER A 4 5.08 -13.14 4.50
CA SER A 4 4.47 -12.66 5.73
C SER A 4 2.94 -12.75 5.74
N LEU A 5 2.32 -12.99 4.58
CA LEU A 5 0.86 -13.06 4.46
C LEU A 5 0.32 -14.46 4.77
N PRO A 6 -0.73 -14.59 5.62
CA PRO A 6 -1.48 -15.83 5.78
C PRO A 6 -2.04 -16.32 4.44
N THR A 7 -2.15 -17.65 4.27
CA THR A 7 -2.69 -18.26 3.04
C THR A 7 -4.10 -17.76 2.75
N GLU A 8 -4.91 -17.66 3.80
CA GLU A 8 -6.30 -17.23 3.76
C GLU A 8 -6.41 -15.79 3.23
N LEU A 9 -5.48 -14.91 3.63
CA LEU A 9 -5.41 -13.53 3.15
C LEU A 9 -4.94 -13.46 1.70
N ILE A 10 -3.96 -14.28 1.29
CA ILE A 10 -3.53 -14.38 -0.11
C ILE A 10 -4.71 -14.79 -1.02
N VAL A 11 -5.49 -15.79 -0.59
CA VAL A 11 -6.70 -16.24 -1.32
C VAL A 11 -7.76 -15.15 -1.37
N LYS A 12 -7.97 -14.42 -0.26
CA LYS A 12 -8.89 -13.27 -0.21
C LYS A 12 -8.48 -12.18 -1.20
N ILE A 13 -7.22 -11.77 -1.21
CA ILE A 13 -6.69 -10.79 -2.17
C ILE A 13 -6.89 -11.28 -3.60
N CYS A 14 -6.51 -12.51 -3.90
CA CYS A 14 -6.73 -13.12 -5.21
C CYS A 14 -8.20 -13.04 -5.64
N THR A 15 -9.12 -13.42 -4.75
CA THR A 15 -10.56 -13.37 -5.01
C THR A 15 -11.04 -11.95 -5.33
N CYS A 16 -10.60 -10.95 -4.55
CA CYS A 16 -10.89 -9.54 -4.81
C CYS A 16 -10.35 -9.04 -6.17
N LEU A 17 -9.25 -9.62 -6.64
CA LEU A 17 -8.64 -9.34 -7.95
C LEU A 17 -9.27 -10.14 -9.10
N GLY A 18 -10.37 -10.85 -8.85
CA GLY A 18 -11.08 -11.66 -9.85
C GLY A 18 -10.42 -13.00 -10.16
N VAL A 19 -9.51 -13.47 -9.30
CA VAL A 19 -8.85 -14.76 -9.43
C VAL A 19 -9.70 -15.81 -8.73
N LYS A 20 -10.34 -16.68 -9.50
CA LYS A 20 -11.07 -17.82 -8.93
C LYS A 20 -10.11 -18.79 -8.26
N ASP A 21 -10.47 -19.22 -7.07
CA ASP A 21 -9.87 -20.35 -6.40
C ASP A 21 -10.83 -21.52 -6.43
N ASP A 22 -10.45 -22.57 -7.16
CA ASP A 22 -11.30 -23.76 -7.37
C ASP A 22 -11.21 -24.76 -6.20
N TYR A 23 -10.46 -24.44 -5.14
CA TYR A 23 -10.26 -25.29 -3.97
C TYR A 23 -11.05 -24.77 -2.77
N GLU A 24 -12.04 -25.54 -2.31
CA GLU A 24 -12.64 -25.34 -0.99
C GLU A 24 -11.62 -25.69 0.11
N PHE A 25 -11.53 -24.86 1.16
CA PHE A 25 -10.54 -24.90 2.25
C PHE A 25 -10.62 -26.17 3.13
N SER A 26 -10.41 -27.36 2.56
CA SER A 26 -10.27 -28.63 3.29
C SER A 26 -8.98 -29.34 2.89
N PHE A 27 -7.85 -28.77 3.32
CA PHE A 27 -6.56 -29.46 3.12
C PHE A 27 -6.44 -30.61 4.12
N THR A 28 -6.48 -31.83 3.60
CA THR A 28 -6.25 -33.05 4.39
C THR A 28 -4.76 -33.30 4.66
N SER A 29 -3.85 -32.56 4.01
CA SER A 29 -2.40 -32.68 4.22
C SER A 29 -1.68 -31.33 4.24
N LYS A 30 -0.61 -31.25 5.04
CA LYS A 30 0.28 -30.07 5.11
C LYS A 30 0.91 -29.74 3.75
N LEU A 31 1.38 -30.77 3.04
CA LEU A 31 1.97 -30.62 1.70
C LEU A 31 0.96 -30.02 0.71
N ALA A 32 -0.31 -30.44 0.74
CA ALA A 32 -1.34 -29.85 -0.11
C ALA A 32 -1.56 -28.36 0.22
N LYS A 33 -1.55 -27.98 1.50
CA LYS A 33 -1.65 -26.56 1.92
C LYS A 33 -0.47 -25.74 1.41
N GLU A 34 0.76 -26.25 1.53
CA GLU A 34 1.98 -25.58 1.05
C GLU A 34 1.98 -25.39 -0.47
N LEU A 35 1.65 -26.45 -1.23
CA LEU A 35 1.55 -26.37 -2.70
C LEU A 35 0.46 -25.39 -3.15
N HIS A 36 -0.68 -25.41 -2.47
CA HIS A 36 -1.75 -24.46 -2.72
C HIS A 36 -1.33 -23.01 -2.44
N GLN A 37 -0.68 -22.76 -1.29
CA GLN A 37 -0.17 -21.44 -0.94
C GLN A 37 0.82 -20.94 -2.00
N GLN A 38 1.79 -21.77 -2.42
CA GLN A 38 2.75 -21.41 -3.47
C GLN A 38 2.05 -21.06 -4.79
N ARG A 39 1.05 -21.86 -5.19
CA ARG A 39 0.24 -21.59 -6.38
C ARG A 39 -0.44 -20.23 -6.31
N MET A 40 -1.09 -19.93 -5.18
CA MET A 40 -1.81 -18.66 -5.00
C MET A 40 -0.85 -17.47 -4.92
N GLN A 41 0.28 -17.60 -4.22
CA GLN A 41 1.33 -16.57 -4.20
C GLN A 41 1.88 -16.29 -5.61
N SER A 42 2.12 -17.33 -6.42
CA SER A 42 2.58 -17.17 -7.80
C SER A 42 1.56 -16.43 -8.68
N ARG A 43 0.26 -16.73 -8.51
CA ARG A 43 -0.82 -16.04 -9.25
C ARG A 43 -0.90 -14.57 -8.82
N LEU A 44 -0.86 -14.30 -7.52
CA LEU A 44 -0.87 -12.95 -6.99
C LEU A 44 0.33 -12.14 -7.47
N ALA A 45 1.53 -12.72 -7.43
CA ALA A 45 2.76 -12.07 -7.90
C ALA A 45 2.66 -11.68 -9.38
N THR A 46 2.09 -12.56 -10.20
CA THR A 46 1.90 -12.29 -11.64
C THR A 46 0.99 -11.09 -11.88
N ILE A 47 -0.10 -10.99 -11.12
CA ILE A 47 -1.06 -9.87 -11.25
C ILE A 47 -0.44 -8.57 -10.74
N LEU A 48 0.18 -8.61 -9.56
CA LEU A 48 0.76 -7.42 -8.91
C LEU A 48 2.09 -6.98 -9.55
N ALA A 49 2.68 -7.76 -10.46
CA ALA A 49 3.83 -7.33 -11.25
C ALA A 49 3.48 -6.18 -12.21
N LYS A 50 2.26 -6.22 -12.79
CA LYS A 50 1.73 -5.21 -13.72
C LYS A 50 0.21 -5.05 -13.53
N PRO A 51 -0.24 -4.52 -12.39
CA PRO A 51 -1.67 -4.40 -12.12
C PRO A 51 -2.28 -3.35 -13.05
N THR A 52 -3.48 -3.63 -13.55
CA THR A 52 -4.35 -2.59 -14.14
C THR A 52 -4.77 -1.60 -13.06
N THR A 53 -5.22 -0.40 -13.44
CA THR A 53 -5.79 0.56 -12.48
C THR A 53 -6.92 -0.05 -11.66
N ASN A 54 -7.79 -0.84 -12.28
CA ASN A 54 -8.90 -1.51 -11.59
C ASN A 54 -8.41 -2.55 -10.57
N GLN A 55 -7.42 -3.37 -10.93
CA GLN A 55 -6.81 -4.32 -10.00
C GLN A 55 -6.11 -3.61 -8.85
N PHE A 56 -5.44 -2.48 -9.10
CA PHE A 56 -4.84 -1.69 -8.04
C PHE A 56 -5.90 -1.12 -7.08
N MET A 57 -7.02 -0.61 -7.61
CA MET A 57 -8.15 -0.15 -6.77
C MET A 57 -8.74 -1.30 -5.95
N GLN A 58 -8.98 -2.47 -6.56
CA GLN A 58 -9.44 -3.65 -5.85
C GLN A 58 -8.48 -4.07 -4.74
N PHE A 59 -7.16 -3.97 -5.00
CA PHE A 59 -6.15 -4.25 -3.99
C PHE A 59 -6.18 -3.24 -2.83
N LEU A 60 -6.38 -1.94 -3.12
CA LEU A 60 -6.58 -0.94 -2.08
C LEU A 60 -7.85 -1.21 -1.27
N ASN A 61 -8.93 -1.65 -1.91
CA ASN A 61 -10.16 -2.01 -1.20
C ASN A 61 -9.90 -3.16 -0.20
N CYS A 62 -9.09 -4.16 -0.56
CA CYS A 62 -8.69 -5.22 0.39
C CYS A 62 -8.03 -4.65 1.66
N ILE A 63 -7.26 -3.59 1.53
CA ILE A 63 -6.59 -2.92 2.66
C ILE A 63 -7.60 -2.12 3.50
N GLN A 64 -8.60 -1.53 2.84
CA GLN A 64 -9.60 -0.67 3.47
C GLN A 64 -10.73 -1.45 4.17
N ASP A 65 -11.07 -2.64 3.68
CA ASP A 65 -12.23 -3.41 4.14
C ASP A 65 -12.07 -3.95 5.57
N ASN A 66 -10.85 -4.31 5.97
CA ASN A 66 -10.56 -4.85 7.29
C ASN A 66 -9.18 -4.37 7.77
N ALA A 67 -9.13 -3.77 8.97
CA ALA A 67 -7.92 -3.17 9.50
C ALA A 67 -6.79 -4.18 9.79
N GLU A 68 -7.12 -5.40 10.24
CA GLU A 68 -6.12 -6.43 10.53
C GLU A 68 -5.48 -6.96 9.24
N ASP A 69 -6.31 -7.29 8.26
CA ASP A 69 -5.85 -7.69 6.93
C ASP A 69 -5.05 -6.57 6.26
N GLY A 70 -5.56 -5.34 6.34
CA GLY A 70 -4.90 -4.15 5.80
C GLY A 70 -3.53 -3.93 6.44
N LEU A 71 -3.42 -4.11 7.75
CA LEU A 71 -2.14 -4.04 8.46
C LEU A 71 -1.17 -5.10 7.94
N ALA A 72 -1.59 -6.35 7.82
CA ALA A 72 -0.76 -7.43 7.29
C ALA A 72 -0.30 -7.14 5.85
N ILE A 73 -1.18 -6.62 4.99
CA ILE A 73 -0.84 -6.23 3.61
C ILE A 73 0.17 -5.08 3.59
N LEU A 74 0.01 -4.06 4.43
CA LEU A 74 0.92 -2.90 4.47
C LEU A 74 2.31 -3.25 5.02
N LEU A 75 2.42 -4.28 5.87
CA LEU A 75 3.69 -4.74 6.42
C LEU A 75 4.40 -5.79 5.56
N ASP A 76 3.72 -6.39 4.58
CA ASP A 76 4.36 -7.30 3.63
C ASP A 76 5.23 -6.52 2.63
N GLU A 77 6.52 -6.84 2.58
CA GLU A 77 7.49 -6.14 1.72
C GLU A 77 7.14 -6.20 0.23
N THR A 78 6.55 -7.31 -0.23
CA THR A 78 6.16 -7.45 -1.65
C THR A 78 4.96 -6.54 -1.95
N CYS A 79 3.95 -6.54 -1.07
CA CYS A 79 2.79 -5.66 -1.18
C CYS A 79 3.18 -4.18 -1.06
N LYS A 80 4.04 -3.81 -0.09
CA LYS A 80 4.59 -2.46 0.06
C LYS A 80 5.25 -1.98 -1.23
N LYS A 81 6.12 -2.80 -1.81
CA LYS A 81 6.78 -2.49 -3.08
C LYS A 81 5.77 -2.26 -4.20
N THR A 82 4.74 -3.09 -4.32
CA THR A 82 3.66 -2.90 -5.30
C THR A 82 2.91 -1.57 -5.07
N LEU A 83 2.55 -1.24 -3.83
CA LEU A 83 1.83 0.00 -3.49
C LEU A 83 2.63 1.26 -3.84
N LEU A 84 3.95 1.22 -3.63
CA LEU A 84 4.84 2.35 -3.89
C LEU A 84 5.21 2.47 -5.37
N GLU A 85 5.57 1.37 -6.02
CA GLU A 85 6.14 1.40 -7.38
C GLU A 85 5.11 1.27 -8.49
N LYS A 86 3.96 0.64 -8.22
CA LYS A 86 2.94 0.31 -9.24
C LYS A 86 1.68 1.18 -9.13
N ARG A 87 1.69 2.21 -8.28
CA ARG A 87 0.60 3.18 -8.13
C ARG A 87 0.21 3.80 -9.50
N PRO A 88 -1.07 3.71 -9.92
CA PRO A 88 -1.55 4.39 -11.12
C PRO A 88 -1.43 5.91 -10.99
N LYS A 89 -1.06 6.59 -12.08
CA LYS A 89 -0.97 8.08 -12.12
C LYS A 89 -2.30 8.77 -11.82
N THR A 90 -3.42 8.08 -12.02
CA THR A 90 -4.78 8.56 -11.72
C THR A 90 -5.13 8.47 -10.23
N LEU A 91 -4.32 7.78 -9.42
CA LEU A 91 -4.50 7.63 -7.97
C LEU A 91 -3.26 8.08 -7.20
N PRO A 92 -2.78 9.33 -7.38
CA PRO A 92 -1.59 9.81 -6.71
C PRO A 92 -1.77 9.85 -5.20
N HIS A 93 -2.98 10.15 -4.71
CA HIS A 93 -3.27 10.43 -3.31
C HIS A 93 -3.92 9.26 -2.56
N TRP A 94 -3.61 8.00 -2.92
CA TRP A 94 -4.29 6.83 -2.32
C TRP A 94 -4.19 6.75 -0.80
N MET A 95 -3.09 7.24 -0.21
CA MET A 95 -2.92 7.28 1.25
C MET A 95 -3.87 8.28 1.93
N LEU A 96 -4.24 9.36 1.24
CA LEU A 96 -5.28 10.28 1.75
C LEU A 96 -6.64 9.59 1.76
N GLY A 97 -6.98 8.87 0.68
CA GLY A 97 -8.19 8.04 0.64
C GLY A 97 -8.20 6.96 1.73
N LEU A 98 -7.04 6.36 2.02
CA LEU A 98 -6.93 5.42 3.15
C LEU A 98 -7.20 6.10 4.50
N ALA A 99 -6.77 7.36 4.69
CA ALA A 99 -7.03 8.10 5.93
C ALA A 99 -8.51 8.34 6.21
N GLU A 100 -9.31 8.46 5.14
CA GLU A 100 -10.77 8.62 5.23
C GLU A 100 -11.47 7.32 5.64
N CYS A 101 -10.94 6.16 5.23
CA CYS A 101 -11.56 4.86 5.49
C CYS A 101 -11.00 4.13 6.73
N GLN A 102 -9.67 4.15 6.92
CA GLN A 102 -8.94 3.35 7.91
C GLN A 102 -7.76 4.16 8.48
N ARG A 103 -8.06 5.16 9.31
CA ARG A 103 -7.05 6.09 9.86
C ARG A 103 -5.93 5.39 10.64
N ASP A 104 -6.26 4.34 11.37
CA ASP A 104 -5.28 3.58 12.15
C ASP A 104 -4.19 2.95 11.27
N LEU A 105 -4.51 2.62 10.02
CA LEU A 105 -3.51 2.12 9.06
C LEU A 105 -2.57 3.23 8.59
N VAL A 106 -3.05 4.47 8.50
CA VAL A 106 -2.20 5.62 8.14
C VAL A 106 -1.18 5.91 9.24
N ALA A 107 -1.54 5.70 10.51
CA ALA A 107 -0.58 5.80 11.61
C ALA A 107 0.63 4.86 11.42
N ILE A 108 0.42 3.68 10.84
CA ILE A 108 1.49 2.75 10.47
C ILE A 108 2.29 3.28 9.29
N LEU A 109 1.63 3.76 8.23
CA LEU A 109 2.32 4.35 7.07
C LEU A 109 3.27 5.48 7.46
N LEU A 110 2.90 6.34 8.40
CA LEU A 110 3.75 7.45 8.84
C LEU A 110 4.99 7.00 9.61
N LYS A 111 4.94 5.85 10.29
CA LYS A 111 6.08 5.28 11.04
C LYS A 111 7.10 4.58 10.13
N HIS A 112 6.71 4.20 8.92
CA HIS A 112 7.57 3.55 7.95
C HIS A 112 8.08 4.55 6.93
N ASP A 113 9.40 4.78 6.92
CA ASP A 113 10.01 5.82 6.09
C ASP A 113 9.71 5.66 4.59
N ASP A 114 9.64 4.44 4.05
CA ASP A 114 9.31 4.22 2.64
C ASP A 114 7.93 4.80 2.26
N TYR A 115 6.93 4.56 3.12
CA TYR A 115 5.58 5.06 2.91
C TYR A 115 5.51 6.56 3.17
N LYS A 116 6.02 6.99 4.32
CA LYS A 116 6.06 8.41 4.70
C LYS A 116 6.75 9.26 3.64
N ASN A 117 7.91 8.84 3.15
CA ASN A 117 8.67 9.56 2.13
C ASN A 117 8.05 9.48 0.72
N SER A 118 7.05 8.62 0.51
CA SER A 118 6.28 8.59 -0.74
C SER A 118 5.17 9.65 -0.78
N LEU A 119 4.83 10.24 0.38
CA LEU A 119 3.95 11.40 0.47
C LEU A 119 4.71 12.65 0.06
N SER A 120 4.02 13.56 -0.63
CA SER A 120 4.49 14.93 -0.75
C SER A 120 4.40 15.66 0.60
N PRO A 121 5.22 16.71 0.81
CA PRO A 121 5.11 17.57 2.00
C PRO A 121 3.70 18.14 2.19
N THR A 122 2.97 18.39 1.10
CA THR A 122 1.58 18.88 1.15
C THR A 122 0.61 17.82 1.66
N GLU A 123 0.72 16.56 1.19
CA GLU A 123 -0.11 15.46 1.69
C GLU A 123 0.20 15.15 3.16
N PHE A 124 1.48 15.13 3.54
CA PHE A 124 1.88 14.92 4.94
C PHE A 124 1.29 15.99 5.85
N ARG A 125 1.43 17.28 5.49
CA ARG A 125 0.84 18.39 6.26
C ARG A 125 -0.68 18.33 6.27
N TYR A 126 -1.31 17.89 5.19
CA TYR A 126 -2.76 17.68 5.16
C TYR A 126 -3.18 16.64 6.20
N LEU A 127 -2.50 15.49 6.27
CA LEU A 127 -2.80 14.45 7.26
C LEU A 127 -2.64 14.98 8.69
N VAL A 128 -1.50 15.63 8.99
CA VAL A 128 -1.20 16.17 10.32
C VAL A 128 -2.18 17.28 10.73
N ARG A 129 -2.61 18.13 9.80
CA ARG A 129 -3.52 19.24 10.10
C ARG A 129 -4.96 18.77 10.35
N ASN A 130 -5.41 17.77 9.62
CA ASN A 130 -6.82 17.35 9.65
C ASN A 130 -7.09 16.22 10.66
N TYR A 131 -6.07 15.50 11.12
CA TYR A 131 -6.22 14.38 12.04
C TYR A 131 -5.35 14.57 13.29
N SER A 132 -5.98 14.95 14.40
CA SER A 132 -5.28 15.32 15.65
C SER A 132 -4.50 14.16 16.27
N ASP A 133 -5.00 12.94 16.11
CA ASP A 133 -4.33 11.72 16.54
C ASP A 133 -3.03 11.47 15.77
N LEU A 134 -3.04 11.69 14.44
CA LEU A 134 -1.83 11.63 13.62
C LEU A 134 -0.85 12.76 13.98
N ALA A 135 -1.34 13.95 14.30
CA ALA A 135 -0.49 15.06 14.76
C ALA A 135 0.24 14.73 16.07
N ALA A 136 -0.49 14.16 17.04
CA ALA A 136 0.09 13.70 18.29
C ALA A 136 1.12 12.60 18.06
N LEU A 137 0.82 11.64 17.17
CA LEU A 137 1.74 10.57 16.79
C LEU A 137 3.03 11.12 16.18
N VAL A 138 2.94 12.04 15.22
CA VAL A 138 4.11 12.67 14.57
C VAL A 138 4.99 13.38 15.59
N LYS A 139 4.38 14.16 16.49
CA LYS A 139 5.09 14.86 17.56
C LYS A 139 5.76 13.90 18.54
N ASN A 140 5.04 12.89 19.02
CA ASN A 140 5.53 11.97 20.06
C ASN A 140 6.64 11.04 19.56
N ASN A 141 6.65 10.73 18.25
CA ASN A 141 7.63 9.84 17.64
C ASN A 141 8.72 10.60 16.85
N ASN A 142 8.75 11.95 16.92
CA ASN A 142 9.68 12.80 16.18
C ASN A 142 9.73 12.48 14.67
N ILE A 143 8.58 12.23 14.05
CA ILE A 143 8.49 11.87 12.64
C ILE A 143 8.77 13.11 11.78
N ALA A 144 9.87 13.09 11.03
CA ALA A 144 10.23 14.18 10.15
C ALA A 144 9.30 14.27 8.92
N GLU A 145 9.00 15.50 8.49
CA GLU A 145 8.31 15.76 7.22
C GLU A 145 9.10 15.14 6.05
N PRO A 146 8.41 14.59 5.02
CA PRO A 146 9.06 14.10 3.81
C PRO A 146 9.89 15.20 3.13
N PRO A 147 11.03 14.85 2.52
CA PRO A 147 11.83 15.83 1.79
C PRO A 147 11.05 16.40 0.59
N GLU A 148 11.26 17.68 0.28
CA GLU A 148 10.78 18.23 -1.00
C GLU A 148 11.43 17.44 -2.14
N SER A 149 10.61 16.85 -3.01
CA SER A 149 11.12 16.25 -4.24
C SER A 149 11.82 17.34 -5.04
N LEU A 150 13.15 17.19 -5.23
CA LEU A 150 13.92 18.11 -6.06
C LEU A 150 13.21 18.30 -7.41
N PRO A 151 13.03 19.54 -7.91
CA PRO A 151 12.48 19.73 -9.23
C PRO A 151 13.37 19.00 -10.25
N PRO A 152 12.78 18.43 -11.32
CA PRO A 152 13.58 17.84 -12.38
C PRO A 152 14.58 18.87 -12.91
N PRO A 153 15.85 18.52 -13.12
CA PRO A 153 16.83 19.44 -13.68
C PRO A 153 16.36 19.84 -15.08
N GLY A 154 15.87 21.07 -15.25
CA GLY A 154 15.34 21.49 -16.55
C GLY A 154 14.47 22.74 -16.62
N LYS A 155 14.13 23.39 -15.49
CA LYS A 155 13.55 24.76 -15.55
C LYS A 155 14.58 25.76 -15.06
N SER A 156 15.61 25.95 -15.88
CA SER A 156 16.50 27.10 -15.75
C SER A 156 15.66 28.37 -15.87
N ALA A 157 15.86 29.27 -14.91
CA ALA A 157 15.20 30.56 -14.83
C ALA A 157 15.36 31.33 -16.15
N ARG A 158 14.25 31.62 -16.83
CA ARG A 158 14.25 32.77 -17.74
C ARG A 158 14.30 34.03 -16.86
N LEU A 159 15.52 34.48 -16.58
CA LEU A 159 15.78 35.86 -16.20
C LEU A 159 15.23 36.73 -17.34
N ARG A 160 14.06 37.34 -17.10
CA ARG A 160 13.65 38.56 -17.82
C ARG A 160 14.43 39.69 -17.19
N GLY A 161 15.49 40.13 -17.86
CA GLY A 161 16.12 41.42 -17.66
C GLY A 161 15.90 42.25 -18.93
N CYS A 162 15.50 43.50 -18.73
CA CYS A 162 15.10 44.51 -19.69
C CYS A 162 16.13 44.79 -20.79
#